data_AF-A0A8C8UFN9-F1
#
_entry.id   AF-A0A8C8UFN9-F1
#
_cell.length_a   1.000
_cell.length_b   1.000
_cell.length_c   1.000
_cell.angle_alpha   90.00
_cell.angle_beta   90.00
_cell.angle_gamma   90.00
#
_symmetry.space_group_name_H-M   'P 1'
#
loop_
_entity.id
_entity.type
_entity.pdbx_description
1 polymer ?
#
loop_
_entity_poly.entity_id
_entity_poly.type
_entity_poly.pdbx_seq_one_letter_code
_entity_poly.pdbx_strand_id
1 'polypeptide(L)'
;MTMSLGPLFLVFVLGLVSTPPTLAQNNERYDKFLKQHYDAKPSGRDDRYCNHMMEDRDLTSPCKERNTFIHGKKKSIRAVCGENGNPYENNLRISISEFQVTTCSHIGGSPRPPCRYRASKDFRRIVIACENGLPVHFDESIISPK
;
A
#
# COMPACT_ATOMS: atom_id res chain seq x y z
N MET A 1 69.96 -8.91 15.68
CA MET A 1 68.78 -8.01 15.60
C MET A 1 68.47 -7.89 14.12
N THR A 2 67.39 -8.37 13.49
CA THR A 2 66.00 -8.72 13.83
C THR A 2 65.52 -9.71 12.73
N MET A 3 64.93 -10.88 13.03
CA MET A 3 63.48 -11.23 12.91
C MET A 3 62.80 -10.71 11.61
N SER A 4 62.01 -11.42 10.81
CA SER A 4 61.43 -12.77 10.80
C SER A 4 60.60 -12.95 9.49
N LEU A 5 60.26 -14.20 9.15
CA LEU A 5 59.16 -14.76 8.30
C LEU A 5 58.07 -13.77 7.85
N GLY A 6 57.44 -13.85 6.67
CA GLY A 6 57.20 -14.93 5.71
C GLY A 6 55.99 -14.53 4.83
N PRO A 7 55.66 -15.26 3.75
CA PRO A 7 54.71 -14.84 2.72
C PRO A 7 53.29 -15.36 2.98
N LEU A 8 52.23 -14.54 2.92
CA LEU A 8 50.85 -15.01 2.63
C LEU A 8 49.84 -13.84 2.50
N PHE A 9 49.19 -13.79 1.33
CA PHE A 9 47.79 -13.47 1.03
C PHE A 9 47.08 -12.32 1.76
N LEU A 10 46.53 -11.37 0.98
CA LEU A 10 45.16 -10.86 1.18
C LEU A 10 44.52 -10.53 -0.17
N VAL A 11 43.77 -11.51 -0.72
CA VAL A 11 42.80 -11.27 -1.79
C VAL A 11 41.62 -10.52 -1.15
N PHE A 12 41.43 -9.25 -1.50
CA PHE A 12 40.25 -8.49 -1.10
C PHE A 12 39.03 -9.01 -1.87
N VAL A 13 38.37 -10.04 -1.35
CA VAL A 13 37.05 -10.45 -1.82
C VAL A 13 36.04 -9.48 -1.21
N LEU A 14 35.74 -8.39 -1.93
CA LEU A 14 34.57 -7.56 -1.67
C LEU A 14 33.33 -8.41 -1.98
N GLY A 15 32.83 -9.12 -0.97
CA GLY A 15 31.53 -9.76 -1.02
C GLY A 15 30.45 -8.70 -1.15
N LEU A 16 30.05 -8.37 -2.37
CA LEU A 16 28.76 -7.74 -2.60
C LEU A 16 27.71 -8.77 -2.17
N VAL A 17 27.22 -8.64 -0.94
CA VAL A 17 25.95 -9.22 -0.54
C VAL A 17 24.88 -8.50 -1.33
N SER A 18 24.59 -8.99 -2.54
CA SER A 18 23.46 -8.55 -3.32
C SER A 18 22.21 -9.16 -2.70
N THR A 19 21.46 -8.38 -1.93
CA THR A 19 20.11 -8.77 -1.55
C THR A 19 19.33 -9.06 -2.84
N PRO A 20 18.62 -10.20 -2.95
CA PRO A 20 17.88 -10.51 -4.17
C PRO A 20 16.87 -9.39 -4.46
N PRO A 21 16.90 -8.79 -5.67
CA PRO A 21 16.15 -7.57 -6.00
C PRO A 21 14.63 -7.74 -5.84
N THR A 22 14.12 -8.97 -5.88
CA THR A 22 12.70 -9.30 -5.78
C THR A 22 12.11 -8.96 -4.40
N LEU A 23 12.83 -9.23 -3.30
CA LEU A 23 12.29 -9.00 -1.95
C LEU A 23 12.20 -7.51 -1.62
N ALA A 24 13.22 -6.73 -2.00
CA ALA A 24 13.24 -5.28 -1.79
C ALA A 24 12.09 -4.59 -2.56
N GLN A 25 11.90 -4.96 -3.83
CA GLN A 25 10.84 -4.42 -4.68
C GLN A 25 9.42 -4.73 -4.15
N ASN A 26 9.20 -5.92 -3.60
CA ASN A 26 7.92 -6.29 -2.99
C ASN A 26 7.58 -5.40 -1.77
N ASN A 27 8.59 -5.11 -0.94
CA ASN A 27 8.40 -4.28 0.24
C ASN A 27 8.03 -2.85 -0.15
N GLU A 28 8.67 -2.27 -1.16
CA GLU A 28 8.33 -0.93 -1.64
C GLU A 28 6.88 -0.83 -2.15
N ARG A 29 6.41 -1.85 -2.88
CA ARG A 29 5.02 -1.89 -3.38
C ARG A 29 4.01 -2.07 -2.26
N TYR A 30 4.32 -2.90 -1.27
CA TYR A 30 3.49 -3.07 -0.07
C TYR A 30 3.44 -1.79 0.76
N ASP A 31 4.57 -1.12 0.97
CA ASP A 31 4.64 0.14 1.69
C ASP A 31 3.86 1.24 0.96
N LYS A 32 3.96 1.29 -0.37
CA LYS A 32 3.11 2.15 -1.20
C LYS A 32 1.63 1.83 -1.02
N PHE A 33 1.24 0.55 -1.04
CA PHE A 33 -0.14 0.14 -0.79
C PHE A 33 -0.63 0.64 0.58
N LEU A 34 0.17 0.48 1.65
CA LEU A 34 -0.20 0.95 2.98
C LEU A 34 -0.30 2.48 3.03
N LYS A 35 0.66 3.20 2.43
CA LYS A 35 0.63 4.67 2.34
C LYS A 35 -0.66 5.15 1.69
N GLN A 36 -1.05 4.52 0.59
CA GLN A 36 -2.24 4.93 -0.17
C GLN A 36 -3.55 4.45 0.45
N HIS A 37 -3.60 3.24 1.00
CA HIS A 37 -4.86 2.56 1.26
C HIS A 37 -5.08 2.11 2.70
N TYR A 38 -4.18 2.44 3.65
CA TYR A 38 -4.35 2.02 5.03
C TYR A 38 -4.44 3.19 6.01
N ASP A 39 -5.46 3.17 6.85
CA ASP A 39 -5.55 3.98 8.06
C ASP A 39 -6.21 3.19 9.19
N ALA A 40 -5.46 2.89 10.26
CA ALA A 40 -5.86 1.90 11.26
C ALA A 40 -7.13 2.30 12.03
N LYS A 41 -7.19 3.56 12.48
CA LYS A 41 -8.17 4.08 13.43
C LYS A 41 -8.55 5.50 12.99
N PRO A 42 -9.44 5.64 11.99
CA PRO A 42 -9.79 6.94 11.48
C PRO A 42 -10.58 7.75 12.52
N SER A 43 -10.47 9.07 12.44
CA SER A 43 -11.33 10.01 13.17
C SER A 43 -12.20 10.79 12.16
N GLY A 44 -13.48 10.98 12.47
CA GLY A 44 -14.45 11.70 11.63
C GLY A 44 -14.91 10.91 10.39
N ARG A 45 -13.96 10.47 9.54
CA ARG A 45 -14.22 9.84 8.22
C ARG A 45 -15.14 10.70 7.34
N ASP A 46 -14.96 12.02 7.40
CA ASP A 46 -15.69 13.04 6.67
C ASP A 46 -14.80 13.72 5.60
N ASP A 47 -15.31 14.76 4.94
CA ASP A 47 -14.57 15.49 3.90
C ASP A 47 -13.28 16.11 4.43
N ARG A 48 -13.26 16.54 5.71
CA ARG A 48 -12.04 17.06 6.35
C ARG A 48 -11.01 15.96 6.53
N TYR A 49 -11.42 14.77 6.98
CA TYR A 49 -10.56 13.59 7.03
C TYR A 49 -9.97 13.31 5.65
N CYS A 50 -10.78 13.29 4.59
CA CYS A 50 -10.28 13.02 3.25
C CYS A 50 -9.30 14.08 2.75
N ASN A 51 -9.59 15.38 2.92
CA ASN A 51 -8.68 16.45 2.52
C ASN A 51 -7.32 16.33 3.22
N HIS A 52 -7.34 16.09 4.54
CA HIS A 52 -6.13 15.93 5.33
C HIS A 52 -5.34 14.67 4.96
N MET A 53 -6.02 13.53 4.88
CA MET A 53 -5.36 12.25 4.61
C MET A 53 -4.81 12.16 3.20
N MET A 54 -5.48 12.75 2.20
CA MET A 54 -4.94 12.77 0.84
C MET A 54 -3.65 13.61 0.78
N GLU A 55 -3.57 14.70 1.54
CA GLU A 55 -2.35 15.52 1.67
C GLU A 55 -1.25 14.79 2.44
N ASP A 56 -1.56 14.26 3.64
CA ASP A 56 -0.63 13.50 4.49
C ASP A 56 0.02 12.31 3.77
N ARG A 57 -0.69 11.74 2.80
CA ARG A 57 -0.22 10.59 2.00
C ARG A 57 0.38 10.97 0.65
N ASP A 58 0.63 12.25 0.40
CA ASP A 58 1.19 12.78 -0.85
C ASP A 58 0.39 12.36 -2.09
N LEU A 59 -0.95 12.40 -2.01
CA LEU A 59 -1.87 12.01 -3.09
C LEU A 59 -2.52 13.21 -3.78
N THR A 60 -1.91 14.39 -3.64
CA THR A 60 -2.43 15.69 -4.11
C THR A 60 -1.60 16.31 -5.23
N SER A 61 -0.51 15.67 -5.67
CA SER A 61 0.36 16.19 -6.75
C SER A 61 0.61 15.15 -7.86
N PRO A 62 -0.33 14.98 -8.82
CA PRO A 62 -1.60 15.69 -8.96
C PRO A 62 -2.68 15.18 -7.99
N CYS A 63 -3.81 15.88 -7.91
CA CYS A 63 -4.99 15.44 -7.15
C CYS A 63 -5.42 14.06 -7.66
N LYS A 64 -5.22 13.02 -6.84
CA LYS A 64 -5.66 11.66 -7.19
C LYS A 64 -7.20 11.65 -7.22
N GLU A 65 -7.78 11.25 -8.34
CA GLU A 65 -9.23 11.30 -8.59
C GLU A 65 -10.05 10.55 -7.54
N ARG A 66 -9.59 9.37 -7.14
CA ARG A 66 -10.25 8.56 -6.12
C ARG A 66 -9.24 7.73 -5.34
N ASN A 67 -9.45 7.61 -4.04
CA ASN A 67 -8.64 6.77 -3.18
C ASN A 67 -9.44 6.23 -2.01
N THR A 68 -9.33 4.94 -1.75
CA THR A 68 -9.99 4.30 -0.61
C THR A 68 -9.00 3.94 0.50
N PHE A 69 -9.30 4.37 1.73
CA PHE A 69 -8.61 3.97 2.94
C PHE A 69 -9.35 2.81 3.61
N ILE A 70 -8.63 1.74 3.93
CA ILE A 70 -9.10 0.57 4.66
C ILE A 70 -8.73 0.72 6.13
N HIS A 71 -9.70 0.42 7.00
CA HIS A 71 -9.55 0.55 8.45
C HIS A 71 -9.44 -0.79 9.16
N GLY A 72 -8.88 -0.76 10.39
CA GLY A 72 -8.67 -1.95 11.21
C GLY A 72 -7.22 -2.47 11.18
N LYS A 73 -7.04 -3.79 11.29
CA LYS A 73 -5.72 -4.42 11.47
C LYS A 73 -5.04 -4.70 10.14
N LYS A 74 -3.78 -4.26 9.95
CA LYS A 74 -2.93 -4.62 8.79
C LYS A 74 -2.89 -6.13 8.53
N LYS A 75 -2.82 -6.94 9.60
CA LYS A 75 -2.80 -8.40 9.51
C LYS A 75 -4.04 -8.96 8.79
N SER A 76 -5.21 -8.38 9.03
CA SER A 76 -6.46 -8.79 8.37
C SER A 76 -6.43 -8.49 6.88
N ILE A 77 -5.91 -7.33 6.48
CA ILE A 77 -5.75 -6.97 5.06
C ILE A 77 -4.75 -7.91 4.38
N ARG A 78 -3.61 -8.20 5.02
CA ARG A 78 -2.61 -9.14 4.49
C ARG A 78 -3.18 -10.55 4.33
N ALA A 79 -4.04 -11.00 5.25
CA ALA A 79 -4.63 -12.33 5.19
C ALA A 79 -5.55 -12.53 3.97
N VAL A 80 -6.03 -11.46 3.33
CA VAL A 80 -6.74 -11.54 2.04
C VAL A 80 -5.88 -12.15 0.94
N CYS A 81 -4.55 -11.98 1.02
CA CYS A 81 -3.62 -12.62 0.09
C CYS A 81 -3.49 -14.14 0.26
N GLY A 82 -4.10 -14.72 1.30
CA GLY A 82 -4.11 -16.15 1.56
C GLY A 82 -5.50 -16.62 2.00
N GLU A 83 -5.58 -17.16 3.21
CA GLU A 83 -6.74 -17.84 3.79
C GLU A 83 -8.03 -17.00 3.86
N ASN A 84 -7.93 -15.67 3.97
CA ASN A 84 -9.10 -14.79 4.10
C ASN A 84 -9.46 -14.07 2.78
N GLY A 85 -9.03 -14.61 1.64
CA GLY A 85 -9.46 -14.14 0.34
C GLY A 85 -9.73 -15.29 -0.63
N ASN A 86 -10.62 -15.06 -1.58
CA ASN A 86 -10.88 -15.97 -2.69
C ASN A 86 -10.26 -15.40 -3.97
N PRO A 87 -9.88 -16.26 -4.94
CA PRO A 87 -9.56 -15.80 -6.29
C PRO A 87 -10.67 -14.91 -6.85
N TYR A 88 -10.28 -13.85 -7.55
CA TYR A 88 -11.15 -12.93 -8.25
C TYR A 88 -10.60 -12.69 -9.66
N GLU A 89 -11.37 -12.02 -10.51
CA GLU A 89 -10.99 -11.74 -11.90
C GLU A 89 -9.62 -11.05 -12.00
N ASN A 90 -8.94 -11.22 -13.14
CA ASN A 90 -7.66 -10.55 -13.44
C ASN A 90 -6.54 -10.80 -12.42
N ASN A 91 -6.47 -12.01 -11.84
CA ASN A 91 -5.50 -12.39 -10.80
C ASN A 91 -5.60 -11.55 -9.52
N LEU A 92 -6.76 -10.93 -9.28
CA LEU A 92 -7.04 -10.24 -8.02
C LEU A 92 -7.56 -11.23 -6.98
N ARG A 93 -7.72 -10.74 -5.75
CA ARG A 93 -8.33 -11.48 -4.65
C ARG A 93 -9.40 -10.64 -4.00
N ILE A 94 -10.54 -11.26 -3.72
CA ILE A 94 -11.64 -10.64 -2.98
C ILE A 94 -11.62 -11.13 -1.53
N SER A 95 -11.65 -10.22 -0.56
CA SER A 95 -11.66 -10.57 0.85
C SER A 95 -12.89 -11.38 1.21
N ILE A 96 -12.82 -12.38 2.08
CA ILE A 96 -14.01 -13.11 2.55
C ILE A 96 -14.84 -12.20 3.47
N SER A 97 -14.18 -11.58 4.45
CA SER A 97 -14.80 -10.62 5.36
C SER A 97 -14.89 -9.22 4.77
N GLU A 98 -15.82 -8.43 5.30
CA GLU A 98 -15.96 -7.02 5.00
C GLU A 98 -14.99 -6.16 5.83
N PHE A 99 -14.66 -4.99 5.30
CA PHE A 99 -13.79 -4.01 5.93
C PHE A 99 -14.52 -2.67 6.00
N GLN A 100 -14.30 -1.94 7.10
CA GLN A 100 -14.67 -0.54 7.18
C GLN A 100 -13.74 0.25 6.27
N VAL A 101 -14.30 1.04 5.36
CA VAL A 101 -13.52 1.81 4.38
C VAL A 101 -14.03 3.24 4.27
N THR A 102 -13.15 4.16 3.87
CA THR A 102 -13.53 5.52 3.53
C THR A 102 -12.96 5.85 2.16
N THR A 103 -13.84 6.08 1.18
CA THR A 103 -13.46 6.49 -0.17
C THR A 103 -13.45 8.01 -0.25
N CYS A 104 -12.32 8.57 -0.68
CA CYS A 104 -12.14 9.98 -0.95
C CYS A 104 -12.20 10.21 -2.45
N SER A 105 -13.24 10.90 -2.92
CA SER A 105 -13.45 11.24 -4.33
C SER A 105 -13.17 12.71 -4.55
N HIS A 106 -12.30 13.03 -5.50
CA HIS A 106 -11.98 14.39 -5.87
C HIS A 106 -13.22 15.09 -6.44
N ILE A 107 -13.50 16.33 -6.02
CA ILE A 107 -14.67 17.10 -6.46
C ILE A 107 -14.30 18.34 -7.29
N GLY A 108 -13.00 18.62 -7.47
CA GLY A 108 -12.53 19.75 -8.27
C GLY A 108 -12.37 19.38 -9.74
N GLY A 109 -12.52 20.35 -10.64
CA GLY A 109 -12.16 20.18 -12.05
C GLY A 109 -10.65 20.33 -12.33
N SER A 110 -9.88 20.83 -11.36
CA SER A 110 -8.44 21.05 -11.49
C SER A 110 -7.66 19.88 -10.90
N PRO A 111 -6.71 19.27 -11.64
CA PRO A 111 -5.81 18.26 -11.09
C PRO A 111 -4.71 18.85 -10.20
N ARG A 112 -4.66 20.18 -10.03
CA ARG A 112 -3.67 20.89 -9.20
C ARG A 112 -4.24 21.24 -7.83
N PRO A 113 -3.41 21.26 -6.77
CA PRO A 113 -3.78 21.74 -5.44
C PRO A 113 -4.37 23.16 -5.43
N PRO A 114 -5.20 23.52 -4.42
CA PRO A 114 -5.64 22.68 -3.31
C PRO A 114 -6.71 21.66 -3.73
N CYS A 115 -6.47 20.39 -3.44
CA CYS A 115 -7.40 19.31 -3.77
C CYS A 115 -8.52 19.25 -2.74
N ARG A 116 -9.77 19.14 -3.20
CA ARG A 116 -10.95 18.95 -2.34
C ARG A 116 -11.58 17.59 -2.61
N TYR A 117 -11.94 16.91 -1.54
CA TYR A 117 -12.45 15.55 -1.57
C TYR A 117 -13.78 15.44 -0.84
N ARG A 118 -14.65 14.59 -1.39
CA ARG A 118 -15.86 14.11 -0.72
C ARG A 118 -15.61 12.73 -0.16
N ALA A 119 -15.95 12.53 1.11
CA ALA A 119 -15.85 11.26 1.79
C ALA A 119 -17.12 10.42 1.59
N SER A 120 -16.94 9.13 1.32
CA SER A 120 -17.98 8.12 1.39
C SER A 120 -17.55 7.02 2.34
N LYS A 121 -18.37 6.77 3.36
CA LYS A 121 -18.13 5.73 4.36
C LYS A 121 -18.85 4.46 3.94
N ASP A 122 -18.15 3.33 4.02
CA ASP A 122 -18.75 2.04 3.69
C ASP A 122 -18.21 0.92 4.60
N PHE A 123 -18.88 -0.23 4.57
CA PHE A 123 -18.47 -1.48 5.18
C PHE A 123 -18.73 -2.61 4.17
N ARG A 124 -17.67 -3.03 3.46
CA ARG A 124 -17.81 -3.94 2.30
C ARG A 124 -16.58 -4.82 2.10
N ARG A 125 -16.72 -5.86 1.27
CA ARG A 125 -15.59 -6.66 0.79
C ARG A 125 -14.67 -5.81 -0.08
N ILE A 126 -13.38 -6.09 -0.03
CA ILE A 126 -12.35 -5.38 -0.80
C ILE A 126 -11.72 -6.32 -1.84
N VAL A 127 -11.22 -5.75 -2.92
CA VAL A 127 -10.45 -6.47 -3.93
C VAL A 127 -9.07 -5.88 -4.08
N ILE A 128 -8.06 -6.74 -4.04
CA ILE A 128 -6.65 -6.36 -4.03
C ILE A 128 -5.83 -7.30 -4.92
N ALA A 129 -4.72 -6.79 -5.44
CA ALA A 129 -3.68 -7.65 -6.01
C ALA A 129 -2.65 -7.99 -4.93
N CYS A 130 -2.07 -9.18 -5.03
CA CYS A 130 -1.09 -9.68 -4.07
C CYS A 130 0.19 -10.14 -4.76
N GLU A 131 1.34 -9.79 -4.19
CA GLU A 131 2.66 -10.28 -4.59
C GLU A 131 3.34 -10.88 -3.35
N ASN A 132 3.75 -12.16 -3.44
CA ASN A 132 4.44 -12.87 -2.36
C ASN A 132 3.71 -12.79 -0.98
N GLY A 133 2.37 -12.87 -1.01
CA GLY A 133 1.53 -12.81 0.19
C GLY A 133 1.30 -11.40 0.76
N LEU A 134 1.77 -10.35 0.08
CA LEU A 134 1.57 -8.95 0.46
C LEU A 134 0.63 -8.24 -0.51
N PRO A 135 -0.28 -7.38 -0.03
CA PRO A 135 -1.14 -6.60 -0.90
C PRO A 135 -0.37 -5.45 -1.54
N VAL A 136 -0.46 -5.31 -2.86
CA VAL A 136 0.31 -4.31 -3.63
C VAL A 136 -0.56 -3.35 -4.44
N HIS A 137 -1.84 -3.67 -4.60
CA HIS A 137 -2.79 -2.85 -5.35
C HIS A 137 -4.19 -2.99 -4.75
N PHE A 138 -4.96 -1.90 -4.75
CA PHE A 138 -6.37 -1.88 -4.38
C PHE A 138 -7.22 -1.57 -5.60
N ASP A 139 -8.23 -2.40 -5.87
CA ASP A 139 -9.15 -2.17 -6.98
C ASP A 139 -10.28 -1.21 -6.56
N GLU A 140 -10.18 0.02 -7.06
CA GLU A 140 -11.16 1.06 -6.79
C GLU A 140 -12.48 0.82 -7.58
N SER A 141 -12.50 0.02 -8.65
CA SER A 141 -13.68 -0.12 -9.55
C SER A 141 -14.94 -0.63 -8.84
N ILE A 142 -14.78 -1.41 -7.76
CA ILE A 142 -15.86 -2.10 -7.04
C ILE A 142 -16.64 -1.15 -6.09
N ILE A 143 -16.31 0.14 -6.06
CA ILE A 143 -16.96 1.13 -5.18
C ILE A 143 -18.23 1.74 -5.79
N SER A 144 -18.60 1.38 -7.02
CA SER A 144 -19.81 1.93 -7.61
C SER A 144 -21.05 1.22 -7.04
N PRO A 145 -21.98 1.93 -6.38
CA PRO A 145 -23.34 1.45 -6.28
C PRO A 145 -23.89 1.34 -7.71
N LYS A 146 -24.67 0.29 -7.97
CA LYS A 146 -25.71 0.39 -9.00
C LYS A 146 -26.72 1.45 -8.57
#